data_AF-Q97XH5-F1
#
_entry.id   AF-Q97XH5-F1
#
_cell.length_a   1.000
_cell.length_b   1.000
_cell.length_c   1.000
_cell.angle_alpha   90.00
_cell.angle_beta   90.00
_cell.angle_gamma   90.00
#
_symmetry.space_group_name_H-M   'P 1'
#
loop_
_entity.id
_entity.type
_entity.pdbx_description
1 polymer ?
#
loop_
_entity_poly.entity_id
_entity_poly.type
_entity_poly.pdbx_seq_one_letter_code
_entity_poly.pdbx_strand_id
1 'polypeptide(L)' 'MGIDPNYRQSRQVVGEHEGHKIYGPVDEPKVLGVHGTIVGVDFDVCIADGS' A
#
# COMPACT_ATOMS: atom_id res chain seq x y z
N MET A 1 -2.11 12.60 -7.62
CA MET A 1 -2.33 11.22 -8.09
C MET A 1 -2.88 10.46 -6.91
N GLY A 2 -3.94 9.68 -7.07
CA GLY A 2 -4.59 8.99 -5.95
C GLY A 2 -4.27 7.50 -5.94
N ILE A 3 -4.55 6.86 -4.82
CA ILE A 3 -4.55 5.40 -4.71
C ILE A 3 -5.55 4.76 -5.69
N ASP A 4 -5.20 3.60 -6.26
CA ASP A 4 -6.15 2.80 -7.06
C ASP A 4 -7.28 2.31 -6.15
N PRO A 5 -8.56 2.69 -6.37
CA PRO A 5 -9.67 2.26 -5.52
C PRO A 5 -9.88 0.74 -5.50
N ASN A 6 -9.42 0.03 -6.54
CA ASN A 6 -9.56 -1.42 -6.69
C ASN A 6 -8.29 -2.20 -6.29
N TYR A 7 -7.31 -1.56 -5.63
CA TYR A 7 -6.02 -2.16 -5.26
C TYR A 7 -6.15 -3.54 -4.59
N ARG A 8 -7.24 -3.75 -3.82
CA ARG A 8 -7.51 -5.00 -3.10
C ARG A 8 -7.72 -6.22 -4.00
N GLN A 9 -8.14 -5.97 -5.24
CA GLN A 9 -8.42 -7.00 -6.24
C GLN A 9 -7.34 -7.00 -7.33
N SER A 10 -6.82 -5.82 -7.68
CA SER A 10 -5.83 -5.65 -8.76
C SER A 10 -4.41 -6.02 -8.33
N ARG A 11 -4.07 -5.89 -7.04
CA ARG A 11 -2.73 -6.16 -6.50
C ARG A 11 -2.71 -7.45 -5.68
N GLN A 12 -1.55 -8.10 -5.68
CA GLN A 12 -1.31 -9.32 -4.90
C GLN A 12 -0.93 -8.96 -3.47
N VAL A 13 -1.43 -9.73 -2.50
CA VAL A 13 -0.96 -9.66 -1.12
C VAL A 13 0.42 -10.30 -1.07
N VAL A 14 1.42 -9.52 -0.70
CA VAL A 14 2.83 -9.94 -0.68
C VAL A 14 3.40 -10.07 0.73
N GLY A 15 2.67 -9.59 1.75
CA GLY A 15 3.10 -9.68 3.13
C GLY A 15 2.07 -9.14 4.12
N GLU A 16 2.50 -9.06 5.37
CA GLU A 16 1.76 -8.48 6.48
C GLU A 16 2.71 -7.62 7.31
N HIS A 17 2.24 -6.48 7.78
CA HIS A 17 2.96 -5.56 8.66
C HIS A 17 2.02 -5.18 9.80
N GLU A 18 2.42 -5.34 11.07
CA GLU A 18 1.63 -4.94 12.24
C GLU A 18 0.13 -5.34 12.17
N GLY A 19 -0.15 -6.58 11.73
CA GLY A 19 -1.52 -7.12 11.65
C GLY A 19 -2.33 -6.70 10.42
N HIS A 20 -1.74 -5.98 9.45
CA HIS A 20 -2.41 -5.57 8.23
C HIS A 20 -1.67 -6.01 6.96
N LYS A 21 -2.44 -6.33 5.92
CA LYS A 21 -1.92 -6.85 4.66
C LYS A 21 -1.17 -5.78 3.87
N ILE A 22 -0.11 -6.20 3.18
CA ILE A 22 0.64 -5.39 2.23
C ILE A 22 0.32 -5.86 0.81
N TYR A 23 -0.04 -4.93 -0.05
CA TYR A 23 -0.36 -5.16 -1.45
C TYR A 23 0.78 -4.68 -2.33
N GLY A 24 1.40 -5.60 -3.05
CA GLY A 24 2.61 -5.36 -3.82
C GLY A 24 2.37 -4.69 -5.19
N PRO A 25 3.45 -4.45 -5.95
CA PRO A 25 4.83 -4.88 -5.70
C PRO A 25 5.49 -4.16 -4.52
N VAL A 26 6.51 -4.79 -3.93
CA VAL A 26 7.39 -4.21 -2.89
C VAL A 26 8.84 -4.47 -3.31
N ASP A 27 9.62 -3.41 -3.46
CA ASP A 27 11.04 -3.36 -3.80
C ASP A 27 11.67 -2.22 -2.99
N GLU A 28 11.99 -2.52 -1.74
CA GLU A 28 12.52 -1.54 -0.80
C GLU A 28 13.91 -1.04 -1.21
N PRO A 29 14.21 0.26 -1.00
CA PRO A 29 13.38 1.28 -0.37
C PRO A 29 12.50 2.08 -1.35
N LYS A 30 12.50 1.75 -2.64
CA LYS A 30 11.92 2.61 -3.70
C LYS A 30 10.44 2.35 -3.96
N VAL A 31 9.98 1.12 -3.76
CA VAL A 31 8.60 0.70 -3.96
C VAL A 31 8.15 -0.02 -2.69
N LEU A 32 7.16 0.54 -2.02
CA LEU A 32 6.68 0.08 -0.71
C LEU A 32 5.25 -0.48 -0.78
N GLY A 33 4.54 -0.22 -1.88
CA GLY A 33 3.20 -0.75 -2.14
C GLY A 33 2.12 -0.12 -1.26
N VAL A 34 0.98 -0.80 -1.13
CA VAL A 34 -0.17 -0.33 -0.35
C VAL A 34 -0.30 -1.11 0.95
N HIS A 35 -0.35 -0.39 2.07
CA HIS A 35 -0.46 -0.97 3.42
C HIS A 35 -1.89 -0.82 3.93
N GLY A 36 -2.49 -1.95 4.33
CA GLY A 36 -3.82 -2.01 4.95
C GLY A 36 -4.95 -2.40 3.99
N THR A 37 -6.04 -2.95 4.56
CA THR A 37 -7.22 -3.40 3.80
C THR A 37 -8.45 -2.54 4.07
N ILE A 38 -8.80 -2.28 5.33
CA ILE A 38 -9.96 -1.44 5.68
C ILE A 38 -9.59 0.04 5.43
N VAL A 39 -8.48 0.48 6.01
CA VAL A 39 -7.81 1.75 5.72
C VAL A 39 -6.54 1.40 4.95
N GLY A 40 -6.48 1.78 3.68
CA GLY A 40 -5.33 1.50 2.81
C GLY A 40 -4.56 2.77 2.52
N VAL A 41 -3.24 2.74 2.71
CA VAL A 41 -2.34 3.85 2.42
C VAL A 41 -1.35 3.41 1.34
N ASP A 42 -1.31 4.12 0.22
CA ASP A 42 -0.32 3.88 -0.84
C ASP A 42 0.99 4.58 -0.46
N PHE A 43 1.98 3.80 -0.03
CA PHE A 43 3.26 4.34 0.43
C PHE A 43 4.09 4.88 -0.75
N ASP A 44 3.79 4.48 -1.99
CA ASP A 44 4.47 4.98 -3.18
C ASP A 44 4.00 6.41 -3.55
N VAL A 45 2.82 6.81 -3.08
CA VAL A 45 2.23 8.14 -3.31
C VAL A 45 2.26 9.01 -2.06
N CYS A 46 2.34 8.42 -0.87
CA CYS A 46 2.39 9.13 0.40
C CYS A 46 3.59 10.09 0.45
N ILE A 47 3.32 11.36 0.75
CA ILE A 47 4.35 12.40 0.93
C ILE A 47 4.49 12.84 2.39
N ALA A 48 3.89 12.08 3.31
CA ALA A 48 3.88 12.36 4.75
C ALA A 48 3.36 13.77 5.11
N ASP A 49 2.29 14.24 4.44
CA ASP A 49 1.67 15.54 4.73
C ASP A 49 0.84 15.53 6.03
N GLY A 50 0.31 14.36 6.41
CA GLY A 50 -0.40 14.16 7.68
C GLY A 50 -1.77 14.83 7.78
N SER A 51 -2.35 15.27 6.65
CA SER A 51 -3.66 15.93 6.59
C SER A 51 -4.77 15.03 6.04
#